data_AF-A0A3D0CCG3-F1
#
_entry.id   AF-A0A3D0CCG3-F1
#
_cell.length_a   1.000
_cell.length_b   1.000
_cell.length_c   1.000
_cell.angle_alpha   90.00
_cell.angle_beta   90.00
_cell.angle_gamma   90.00
#
_symmetry.space_group_name_H-M   'P 1'
#
loop_
_entity.id
_entity.type
_entity.pdbx_description
1 polymer ?
#
loop_
_entity_poly.entity_id
_entity_poly.type
_entity_poly.pdbx_seq_one_letter_code
_entity_poly.pdbx_strand_id
1 'polypeptide(L)'
;MEALGIVAIILSIIGVFTPMVGVLFAGISGLLALFSCKNRNSYALAAVILNAINLVLLSPQMFIVAISSRESNFFDMSGFKYFFWSILLIQVVGIILYMKNKPSTVV
;
A
#
# COMPACT_ATOMS: atom_id res chain seq x y z
N MET A 1 -18.12 -5.93 -6.60
CA MET A 1 -17.53 -4.57 -6.47
C MET A 1 -16.19 -4.53 -7.19
N GLU A 2 -16.19 -4.67 -8.51
CA GLU A 2 -14.95 -4.68 -9.29
C GLU A 2 -14.34 -3.27 -9.40
N ALA A 3 -15.20 -2.26 -9.43
CA ALA A 3 -14.81 -0.85 -9.47
C ALA A 3 -13.84 -0.45 -8.34
N LEU A 4 -14.01 -0.98 -7.12
CA LEU A 4 -13.12 -0.65 -6.00
C LEU A 4 -11.70 -1.19 -6.19
N GLY A 5 -11.54 -2.39 -6.79
CA GLY A 5 -10.23 -2.92 -7.11
C GLY A 5 -9.56 -2.20 -8.29
N ILE A 6 -10.35 -1.73 -9.26
CA ILE A 6 -9.85 -0.90 -10.37
C ILE A 6 -9.38 0.47 -9.86
N VAL A 7 -10.14 1.11 -8.96
CA VAL A 7 -9.72 2.36 -8.33
C VAL A 7 -8.47 2.15 -7.47
N ALA A 8 -8.38 1.02 -6.74
CA ALA A 8 -7.21 0.69 -5.94
C ALA A 8 -5.95 0.56 -6.81
N ILE A 9 -6.01 -0.11 -7.96
CA ILE A 9 -4.83 -0.27 -8.83
C ILE A 9 -4.42 1.05 -9.48
N ILE A 10 -5.39 1.89 -9.90
CA ILE A 10 -5.10 3.22 -10.44
C ILE A 10 -4.41 4.11 -9.40
N LEU A 11 -4.93 4.15 -8.16
CA LEU A 11 -4.29 4.88 -7.07
C LEU A 11 -2.88 4.36 -6.77
N SER A 12 -2.69 3.04 -6.85
CA SER A 12 -1.39 2.42 -6.64
C SER A 12 -0.39 2.87 -7.70
N ILE A 13 -0.78 2.87 -8.98
CA ILE A 13 0.05 3.33 -10.10
C ILE A 13 0.40 4.81 -9.94
N ILE A 14 -0.58 5.68 -9.62
CA ILE A 14 -0.33 7.11 -9.39
C ILE A 14 0.63 7.30 -8.20
N GLY A 15 0.49 6.48 -7.17
CA GLY A 15 1.37 6.48 -6.01
C GLY A 15 2.82 6.12 -6.33
N VAL A 16 3.09 5.37 -7.39
CA VAL A 16 4.47 5.06 -7.84
C VAL A 16 5.19 6.33 -8.32
N PHE A 17 4.49 7.20 -9.03
CA PHE A 17 5.08 8.41 -9.62
C PHE A 17 5.18 9.59 -8.64
N THR A 18 4.57 9.49 -7.46
CA THR A 18 4.47 10.62 -6.52
C THR A 18 5.06 10.23 -5.16
N PRO A 19 6.37 10.37 -4.92
CA PRO A 19 7.03 9.80 -3.74
C PRO A 19 6.44 10.22 -2.38
N MET A 20 6.11 11.51 -2.22
CA MET A 20 5.56 12.04 -0.97
C MET A 20 4.11 11.58 -0.73
N VAL A 21 3.29 11.56 -1.77
CA VAL A 21 1.85 11.25 -1.67
C VAL A 21 1.60 9.75 -1.87
N GLY A 22 2.57 9.03 -2.42
CA GLY A 22 2.49 7.62 -2.77
C GLY A 22 2.33 6.71 -1.56
N VAL A 23 2.90 7.08 -0.42
CA VAL A 23 2.69 6.38 0.85
C VAL A 23 1.22 6.50 1.31
N LEU A 24 0.64 7.70 1.22
CA LEU A 24 -0.78 7.92 1.54
C LEU A 24 -1.69 7.16 0.57
N PHE A 25 -1.40 7.23 -0.73
CA PHE A 25 -2.15 6.49 -1.74
C PHE A 25 -2.02 4.98 -1.58
N ALA A 26 -0.86 4.47 -1.15
CA ALA A 26 -0.68 3.05 -0.85
C ALA A 26 -1.56 2.61 0.34
N GLY A 27 -1.70 3.44 1.37
CA GLY A 27 -2.62 3.20 2.49
C GLY A 27 -4.08 3.16 2.05
N ILE A 28 -4.53 4.19 1.32
CA ILE A 28 -5.92 4.30 0.83
C ILE A 28 -6.24 3.17 -0.15
N SER A 29 -5.32 2.88 -1.08
CA SER A 29 -5.44 1.78 -2.04
C SER A 29 -5.46 0.42 -1.35
N GLY A 30 -4.62 0.18 -0.35
CA GLY A 30 -4.63 -1.05 0.44
C GLY A 30 -5.95 -1.26 1.18
N LEU A 31 -6.53 -0.19 1.71
CA LEU A 31 -7.81 -0.22 2.42
C LEU A 31 -9.00 -0.45 1.46
N LEU A 32 -8.99 0.16 0.27
CA LEU A 32 -9.92 -0.12 -0.82
C LEU A 32 -9.80 -1.58 -1.31
N ALA A 33 -8.57 -2.08 -1.43
CA ALA A 33 -8.31 -3.45 -1.83
C ALA A 33 -8.80 -4.46 -0.79
N LEU A 34 -8.69 -4.16 0.51
CA LEU A 34 -9.26 -4.98 1.59
C LEU A 34 -10.78 -5.14 1.44
N PHE A 35 -11.50 -4.05 1.20
CA PHE A 35 -12.95 -4.11 0.97
C PHE A 35 -13.31 -4.83 -0.34
N SER A 36 -12.47 -4.71 -1.38
CA SER A 36 -12.66 -5.42 -2.64
C SER A 36 -12.23 -6.89 -2.61
N CYS A 37 -11.46 -7.32 -1.59
CA CYS A 37 -10.87 -8.66 -1.49
C CYS A 37 -11.94 -9.77 -1.35
N LYS A 38 -13.11 -9.42 -0.79
CA LYS A 38 -14.27 -10.31 -0.69
C LYS A 38 -14.76 -10.83 -2.05
N ASN A 39 -14.53 -10.08 -3.13
CA ASN A 39 -14.99 -10.41 -4.48
C ASN A 39 -13.92 -11.06 -5.38
N ARG A 40 -12.79 -11.55 -4.82
CA ARG A 40 -11.71 -12.19 -5.59
C ARG A 40 -11.22 -11.36 -6.79
N ASN A 41 -11.17 -10.05 -6.63
CA ASN A 41 -10.78 -9.15 -7.69
C ASN A 41 -9.25 -9.16 -7.90
N SER A 42 -8.78 -9.67 -9.03
CA SER A 42 -7.36 -9.68 -9.41
C SER A 42 -6.74 -8.28 -9.43
N TYR A 43 -7.52 -7.23 -9.73
CA TYR A 43 -7.05 -5.85 -9.70
C TYR A 43 -6.76 -5.36 -8.27
N ALA A 44 -7.53 -5.82 -7.28
CA ALA A 44 -7.29 -5.49 -5.88
C ALA A 44 -6.01 -6.16 -5.37
N LEU A 45 -5.73 -7.40 -5.78
CA LEU A 45 -4.46 -8.07 -5.47
C LEU A 45 -3.27 -7.35 -6.13
N ALA A 46 -3.39 -7.03 -7.42
CA ALA A 46 -2.34 -6.32 -8.13
C ALA A 46 -2.03 -4.97 -7.49
N ALA A 47 -3.05 -4.23 -7.04
CA ALA A 47 -2.89 -2.98 -6.29
C ALA A 47 -2.10 -3.19 -4.98
N VAL A 48 -2.42 -4.23 -4.20
CA VAL A 48 -1.72 -4.54 -2.94
C VAL A 48 -0.26 -4.90 -3.17
N ILE A 49 0.01 -5.71 -4.19
CA ILE A 49 1.39 -6.09 -4.56
C ILE A 49 2.17 -4.87 -5.03
N LEU A 50 1.58 -4.05 -5.90
CA LEU A 50 2.20 -2.84 -6.41
C LEU A 50 2.46 -1.84 -5.27
N ASN A 51 1.51 -1.65 -4.35
CA ASN A 51 1.70 -0.83 -3.14
C ASN A 51 2.84 -1.34 -2.25
N ALA A 52 2.94 -2.67 -2.05
CA ALA A 52 3.99 -3.26 -1.24
C ALA A 52 5.38 -3.04 -1.86
N ILE A 53 5.50 -3.25 -3.17
CA ILE A 53 6.73 -2.96 -3.93
C ILE A 53 7.06 -1.47 -3.82
N ASN A 54 6.06 -0.62 -4.00
CA ASN A 54 6.22 0.82 -3.96
C ASN A 54 6.71 1.29 -2.58
N LEU A 55 6.11 0.79 -1.48
CA LEU A 55 6.54 1.07 -0.12
C LEU A 55 7.97 0.60 0.15
N VAL A 56 8.35 -0.60 -0.30
CA VAL A 56 9.70 -1.13 -0.11
C VAL A 56 10.73 -0.32 -0.89
N LEU A 57 10.45 0.04 -2.15
CA LEU A 57 11.37 0.79 -3.01
C LEU A 57 11.45 2.28 -2.68
N LEU A 58 10.35 2.91 -2.24
CA LEU A 58 10.32 4.33 -1.87
C LEU A 58 10.70 4.58 -0.41
N SER A 59 10.64 3.59 0.48
CA SER A 59 11.04 3.76 1.88
C SER A 59 12.48 4.30 2.05
N PRO A 60 13.50 3.86 1.27
CA PRO A 60 14.85 4.40 1.37
C PRO A 60 14.91 5.84 0.84
N GLN A 61 14.18 6.13 -0.24
CA GLN A 61 14.17 7.46 -0.86
C GLN A 61 13.50 8.51 0.05
N MET A 62 12.38 8.14 0.69
CA MET A 62 11.72 9.00 1.68
C MET A 62 12.60 9.25 2.91
N PHE A 63 13.34 8.23 3.36
CA PHE A 63 14.29 8.39 4.46
C PHE A 63 15.44 9.34 4.10
N ILE A 64 15.96 9.26 2.88
CA ILE A 64 17.00 10.17 2.37
C ILE A 64 16.47 11.61 2.29
N VAL A 65 15.26 11.80 1.76
CA VAL A 65 14.61 13.13 1.68
C VAL A 65 14.30 13.70 3.06
N ALA A 66 13.87 12.87 4.02
CA ALA A 66 13.64 13.30 5.40
C ALA A 66 14.93 13.68 6.14
N ILE A 67 16.05 13.00 5.86
CA ILE A 67 17.36 13.36 6.42
C ILE A 67 17.91 14.64 5.79
N SER A 68 17.72 14.84 4.48
CA SER A 68 18.21 16.04 3.79
C SER A 68 17.43 17.31 4.12
N SER A 69 16.19 17.19 4.60
CA SER A 69 15.31 18.30 5.00
C SER A 69 15.43 18.70 6.49
N ARG A 70 16.51 18.28 7.16
CA ARG A 70 16.85 18.47 8.60
C ARG A 70 16.78 19.89 9.17
N GLU A 71 16.47 20.91 8.37
CA GLU A 71 16.35 22.30 8.83
C GLU A 71 14.93 22.71 9.25
N SER A 72 13.89 21.93 8.95
CA SER A 72 12.52 22.26 9.39
C SER A 72 11.86 21.10 10.13
N ASN A 73 11.26 21.40 11.26
CA ASN A 73 10.64 20.49 12.24
C ASN A 73 9.40 19.72 11.73
N PHE A 74 9.35 19.30 10.45
CA PHE A 74 8.13 18.84 9.80
C PHE A 74 7.80 17.35 9.97
N PHE A 75 8.76 16.51 10.37
CA PHE A 75 8.52 15.07 10.57
C PHE A 75 9.21 14.56 11.83
N ASP A 76 8.41 14.31 12.86
CA ASP A 76 8.81 13.44 13.97
C ASP A 76 9.12 12.05 13.39
N MET A 77 10.41 11.73 13.28
CA MET A 77 10.91 10.47 12.72
C MET A 77 10.31 9.24 13.43
N SER A 78 9.90 9.39 14.69
CA SER A 78 9.24 8.32 15.44
C SER A 78 7.83 8.05 14.89
N GLY A 79 7.02 9.09 14.67
CA GLY A 79 5.66 8.99 14.12
C GLY A 79 5.64 8.43 12.70
N PHE A 80 6.60 8.82 11.85
CA PHE A 80 6.70 8.31 10.48
C PHE A 80 6.98 6.80 10.43
N LYS A 81 7.82 6.29 11.35
CA LYS A 81 8.08 4.86 11.48
C LYS A 81 6.81 4.07 11.81
N TYR A 82 6.00 4.56 12.75
CA TYR A 82 4.73 3.90 13.11
C TYR A 82 3.72 3.96 11.96
N PHE A 83 3.64 5.10 11.25
CA PHE A 83 2.76 5.27 10.10
C PHE A 83 3.15 4.35 8.93
N PHE A 84 4.44 4.21 8.66
CA PHE A 84 4.93 3.28 7.64
C PHE A 84 4.57 1.82 7.98
N TRP A 85 4.78 1.42 9.24
CA TRP A 85 4.45 0.08 9.68
C TRP A 85 2.92 -0.16 9.64
N SER A 86 2.08 0.82 9.98
CA SER A 86 0.63 0.63 9.87
C SER A 86 0.18 0.38 8.43
N ILE A 87 0.76 1.07 7.45
CA ILE A 87 0.44 0.85 6.03
C ILE A 87 0.96 -0.50 5.54
N LEU A 88 2.16 -0.90 5.95
CA LEU A 88 2.72 -2.20 5.58
C LEU A 88 1.86 -3.35 6.15
N LEU A 89 1.37 -3.23 7.39
CA LEU A 89 0.40 -4.16 7.97
C LEU A 89 -0.86 -4.28 7.13
N ILE A 90 -1.42 -3.17 6.64
CA ILE A 90 -2.61 -3.17 5.79
C ILE A 90 -2.38 -4.00 4.52
N GLN A 91 -1.21 -3.87 3.88
CA GLN A 91 -0.88 -4.69 2.69
C GLN A 91 -0.76 -6.18 3.05
N VAL A 92 -0.09 -6.51 4.16
CA VAL A 92 0.06 -7.89 4.63
C VAL A 92 -1.30 -8.53 4.94
N VAL A 93 -2.20 -7.80 5.61
CA VAL A 93 -3.57 -8.28 5.88
C VAL A 93 -4.33 -8.49 4.57
N GLY A 94 -4.17 -7.59 3.59
CA GLY A 94 -4.75 -7.74 2.26
C GLY A 94 -4.30 -9.03 1.55
N ILE A 95 -3.00 -9.35 1.62
CA ILE A 95 -2.43 -10.58 1.07
C ILE A 95 -2.97 -11.81 1.82
N ILE A 96 -2.99 -11.80 3.16
CA ILE A 96 -3.46 -12.92 3.99
C ILE A 96 -4.94 -13.21 3.71
N LEU A 97 -5.78 -12.17 3.64
CA LEU A 97 -7.20 -12.33 3.31
C LEU A 97 -7.39 -12.89 1.90
N TYR A 98 -6.59 -12.44 0.93
CA TYR A 98 -6.62 -13.02 -0.41
C TYR A 98 -6.24 -14.51 -0.41
N MET A 99 -5.18 -14.89 0.34
CA MET A 99 -4.75 -16.28 0.44
C MET A 99 -5.78 -17.17 1.13
N LYS A 100 -6.40 -16.70 2.23
CA LYS A 100 -7.46 -17.43 2.94
C LYS A 100 -8.73 -17.62 2.10
N ASN A 101 -8.98 -16.72 1.15
CA ASN A 101 -10.16 -16.77 0.30
C ASN A 101 -9.95 -17.59 -0.99
N LYS A 102 -8.77 -18.21 -1.19
CA LYS A 102 -8.56 -19.22 -2.23
C LYS A 102 -9.43 -20.45 -1.94
N PRO A 103 -10.19 -20.97 -2.92
CA PRO A 103 -10.83 -22.26 -2.75
C PRO A 103 -9.73 -23.32 -2.64
N SER A 104 -9.90 -24.26 -1.71
CA SER A 104 -9.25 -25.56 -1.80
C SER A 104 -9.51 -26.07 -3.21
N THR A 105 -8.49 -26.06 -4.07
CA THR A 105 -8.47 -26.86 -5.28
C THR A 105 -8.56 -28.30 -4.80
N VAL A 106 -9.78 -28.82 -4.78
CA VAL A 106 -10.03 -30.25 -4.84
C VAL A 106 -9.48 -30.65 -6.21
N VAL A 107 -8.28 -31.22 -6.19
CA VAL A 107 -7.70 -31.98 -7.30
C VAL A 107 -8.38 -33.33 -7.33
#